data_AF-A0A1I2PZZ1-F1
#
_entry.id   AF-A0A1I2PZZ1-F1
#
_cell.length_a   1.000
_cell.length_b   1.000
_cell.length_c   1.000
_cell.angle_alpha   90.00
_cell.angle_beta   90.00
_cell.angle_gamma   90.00
#
_symmetry.space_group_name_H-M   'P 1'
#
loop_
_entity.id
_entity.type
_entity.pdbx_description
1 polymer ?
#
loop_
_entity_poly.entity_id
_entity_poly.type
_entity_poly.pdbx_seq_one_letter_code
_entity_poly.pdbx_strand_id
1 'polypeptide(L)' 'MPFQIVRNDITKMHVDAIVNTANPMPGYGAGIDSAVYEAAEEEIDRLISELDDAGKDINKLQRDLLKSNHQ' A
#
# COMPACT_ATOMS: atom_id res chain seq x y z
N MET A 1 23.10 14.71 -0.09
CA MET A 1 23.04 13.53 -0.99
C MET A 1 23.59 13.93 -2.35
N PRO A 2 24.51 13.16 -2.96
CA PRO A 2 24.98 13.45 -4.31
C PRO A 2 23.86 13.20 -5.34
N PHE A 3 23.88 13.92 -6.45
CA PHE A 3 22.98 13.68 -7.57
C PHE A 3 23.31 12.34 -8.25
N GLN A 4 22.28 11.56 -8.58
CA GLN A 4 22.42 10.23 -9.18
C GLN A 4 21.44 10.09 -10.35
N ILE A 5 21.90 9.47 -11.44
CA ILE A 5 21.05 9.03 -12.54
C ILE A 5 20.95 7.51 -12.43
N VAL A 6 19.73 7.01 -12.26
CA VAL A 6 19.45 5.58 -12.10
C VAL A 6 18.47 5.11 -13.16
N ARG A 7 18.64 3.88 -13.65
CA ARG A 7 17.67 3.21 -14.53
C ARG A 7 16.89 2.21 -13.70
N ASN A 8 15.68 2.58 -13.28
CA ASN A 8 14.83 1.74 -12.46
C ASN A 8 13.34 2.02 -12.74
N ASP A 9 12.47 1.16 -12.23
CA ASP A 9 11.04 1.43 -12.11
C ASP A 9 10.80 2.33 -10.90
N ILE A 10 10.35 3.56 -11.15
CA ILE A 10 10.18 4.58 -10.11
C ILE A 10 9.08 4.20 -9.10
N THR A 11 8.12 3.37 -9.50
CA THR A 11 7.04 2.88 -8.61
C THR A 11 7.54 1.90 -7.55
N LYS A 12 8.75 1.37 -7.72
CA LYS A 12 9.38 0.37 -6.82
C LYS A 12 10.61 0.93 -6.10
N MET A 13 10.92 2.21 -6.28
CA MET A 13 12.06 2.84 -5.63
C MET A 13 11.79 3.12 -4.16
N HIS A 14 12.72 2.75 -3.28
CA HIS A 14 12.66 3.09 -1.86
C HIS A 14 13.34 4.44 -1.63
N VAL A 15 12.54 5.50 -1.63
CA VAL A 15 12.94 6.90 -1.47
C VAL A 15 11.90 7.65 -0.65
N ASP A 16 12.27 8.81 -0.11
CA ASP A 16 11.35 9.61 0.72
C ASP A 16 10.13 10.11 -0.08
N ALA A 17 10.32 10.43 -1.36
CA ALA A 17 9.27 10.87 -2.28
C ALA A 17 9.67 10.65 -3.74
N ILE A 18 8.65 10.47 -4.60
CA ILE A 18 8.77 10.53 -6.05
C ILE A 18 8.02 11.76 -6.58
N VAL A 19 8.44 12.28 -7.73
CA VAL A 19 7.77 13.40 -8.40
C VAL A 19 7.09 12.88 -9.66
N ASN A 20 5.78 13.03 -9.73
CA ASN A 20 4.99 12.69 -10.92
C ASN A 20 4.89 13.90 -11.87
N THR A 21 4.90 13.65 -13.18
CA THR A 21 4.65 14.67 -14.19
C THR A 21 3.15 14.84 -14.40
N ALA A 22 2.56 15.81 -13.70
CA ALA A 22 1.14 16.12 -13.83
C ALA A 22 0.86 17.08 -14.99
N ASN A 23 -0.33 16.95 -15.58
CA ASN A 23 -0.88 17.96 -16.47
C ASN A 23 -1.40 19.17 -15.66
N PRO A 24 -1.60 20.34 -16.29
CA PRO A 24 -2.17 21.51 -15.59
C PRO A 24 -3.60 21.29 -15.04
N MET A 25 -4.32 20.33 -15.60
CA MET A 25 -5.66 19.94 -15.16
C MET A 25 -5.59 18.54 -14.54
N PRO A 26 -5.31 18.42 -13.23
CA PRO A 26 -4.96 17.16 -12.59
C PRO A 26 -6.06 16.13 -12.82
N GLY A 27 -5.71 15.06 -13.52
CA GLY A 27 -6.61 13.97 -13.83
C GLY A 27 -5.82 12.76 -14.32
N TYR A 28 -6.37 11.58 -14.05
CA TYR A 28 -5.76 10.30 -14.42
C TYR A 28 -5.51 10.25 -15.93
N GLY A 29 -4.23 10.17 -16.30
CA GLY A 29 -3.77 10.06 -17.68
C GLY A 29 -2.86 8.85 -17.89
N ALA A 30 -2.72 8.43 -19.14
CA ALA A 30 -1.84 7.31 -19.48
C ALA A 30 -0.36 7.59 -19.17
N GLY A 31 0.43 6.53 -19.03
CA GLY A 31 1.87 6.61 -18.80
C GLY A 31 2.22 6.55 -17.33
N ILE A 32 3.15 7.41 -16.90
CA ILE A 32 3.66 7.35 -15.52
C ILE A 32 2.61 7.72 -14.46
N ASP A 33 1.65 8.57 -14.83
CA ASP A 33 0.57 9.00 -13.94
C ASP A 33 -0.29 7.80 -13.51
N SER A 34 -0.85 7.03 -14.45
CA SER A 34 -1.53 5.75 -14.17
C SER A 34 -0.66 4.79 -13.36
N ALA A 35 0.61 4.58 -13.74
CA ALA A 35 1.46 3.59 -13.09
C ALA A 35 1.71 3.90 -11.60
N VAL A 36 1.81 5.17 -11.23
CA VAL A 36 1.96 5.58 -9.82
C VAL A 36 0.67 5.35 -9.04
N TYR A 37 -0.48 5.70 -9.61
CA TYR A 37 -1.77 5.51 -8.95
C TYR A 37 -2.11 4.03 -8.76
N GLU A 38 -1.92 3.21 -9.80
CA GLU A 38 -2.14 1.76 -9.73
C GLU A 38 -1.26 1.12 -8.65
N ALA A 39 0.03 1.46 -8.59
CA ALA A 39 0.94 0.93 -7.57
C ALA A 39 0.54 1.36 -6.15
N ALA A 40 0.00 2.57 -5.98
CA ALA A 40 -0.48 3.05 -4.68
C ALA A 40 -1.77 2.34 -4.26
N GLU A 41 -2.70 2.12 -5.18
CA GLU A 41 -3.94 1.37 -4.93
C GLU A 41 -3.65 -0.08 -4.55
N GLU A 42 -2.76 -0.76 -5.29
CA GLU A 42 -2.33 -2.13 -4.98
C GLU A 42 -1.76 -2.27 -3.55
N GLU A 43 -0.95 -1.30 -3.11
CA GLU A 43 -0.37 -1.32 -1.76
C GLU A 43 -1.44 -1.04 -0.68
N ILE A 44 -2.37 -0.12 -0.93
CA ILE A 44 -3.48 0.15 -0.01
C ILE A 44 -4.36 -1.10 0.14
N ASP A 45 -4.72 -1.74 -0.96
CA ASP A 45 -5.55 -2.95 -0.95
C ASP A 45 -4.86 -4.09 -0.19
N ARG A 46 -3.55 -4.25 -0.38
CA ARG A 46 -2.74 -5.20 0.37
C ARG A 46 -2.80 -4.93 1.87
N LEU A 47 -2.57 -3.69 2.30
CA LEU A 47 -2.58 -3.31 3.71
C LEU A 47 -3.96 -3.52 4.34
N ILE A 48 -5.04 -3.20 3.62
CA ILE A 48 -6.41 -3.46 4.07
C ILE A 48 -6.64 -4.96 4.27
N SER A 49 -6.22 -5.80 3.33
CA SER A 49 -6.35 -7.26 3.45
C SER A 49 -5.58 -7.80 4.66
N GLU A 50 -4.37 -7.30 4.92
CA GLU A 50 -3.57 -7.71 6.08
C GLU A 50 -4.24 -7.32 7.41
N LEU A 51 -4.86 -6.14 7.47
CA LEU A 51 -5.63 -5.69 8.64
C LEU A 51 -6.90 -6.54 8.87
N ASP A 52 -7.62 -6.89 7.81
CA ASP A 52 -8.80 -7.74 7.88
C ASP A 52 -8.47 -9.13 8.44
N ASP A 53 -7.37 -9.72 7.98
CA ASP A 53 -6.92 -11.03 8.46
C ASP A 53 -6.49 -10.98 9.93
N ALA A 54 -5.74 -9.94 10.33
CA ALA A 54 -5.40 -9.72 11.72
C ALA A 54 -6.66 -9.56 12.59
N GLY A 55 -7.69 -8.87 12.10
CA GLY A 55 -8.97 -8.72 12.77
C GLY A 55 -9.69 -10.05 12.98
N LYS A 56 -9.67 -10.95 11.99
CA LYS A 56 -10.25 -12.31 12.12
C LYS A 56 -9.52 -13.13 13.18
N ASP A 57 -8.19 -13.05 13.23
CA ASP A 57 -7.37 -13.76 14.21
C ASP A 57 -7.65 -13.28 15.64
N ILE A 58 -7.73 -11.96 15.85
CA ILE A 58 -8.10 -11.38 17.15
C ILE A 58 -9.48 -11.89 17.59
N ASN A 59 -10.47 -11.85 16.70
CA ASN A 59 -11.82 -12.34 17.00
C ASN A 59 -11.85 -13.85 17.32
N LYS A 60 -11.00 -14.65 16.68
CA LYS A 60 -10.84 -16.06 17.00
C LYS A 60 -10.27 -16.25 18.40
N LEU A 61 -9.17 -15.56 18.71
CA LEU A 61 -8.53 -15.62 20.04
C LEU A 61 -9.50 -15.21 21.16
N GLN A 62 -10.29 -14.15 20.96
CA GLN A 62 -11.30 -13.72 21.92
C GLN A 62 -12.37 -14.80 22.17
N ARG A 63 -12.85 -15.46 21.10
CA ARG A 63 -13.80 -16.56 21.23
C ARG A 63 -13.22 -17.76 21.96
N ASP A 64 -11.96 -18.10 21.68
CA ASP A 64 -11.29 -19.23 22.32
C ASP A 64 -11.06 -18.95 23.82
N LEU A 65 -10.70 -17.71 24.19
CA LEU A 65 -10.57 -17.28 25.59
C LEU A 65 -11.91 -17.31 26.35
N LEU A 66 -13.01 -16.88 25.72
CA LEU A 66 -14.33 -16.95 26.34
C LEU A 66 -14.75 -18.40 26.63
N LYS A 67 -14.46 -19.32 25.70
CA LYS A 67 -14.76 -20.75 25.88
C LYS A 67 -13.91 -21.38 26.99
N SER A 68 -12.64 -21.01 27.11
CA SER A 68 -11.76 -21.53 28.17
C SER A 68 -12.18 -21.06 29.56
N ASN A 69 -12.80 -19.89 29.70
CA ASN A 69 -13.28 -19.36 30.97
C ASN A 69 -14.63 -19.95 31.43
N HIS A 70 -15.32 -20.70 30.57
CA HIS A 70 -16.59 -21.37 30.85
C HIS A 70 -16.46 -22.89 31.04
N GLN A 71 -15.23 -23.44 31.02
CA GLN A 71 -14.89 -24.82 31.44
C GLN A 71 -14.29 -24.80 32.84
#